data_AF-A0A349B9A0-F1
#
_entry.id   AF-A0A349B9A0-F1
#
_cell.length_a   1.000
_cell.length_b   1.000
_cell.length_c   1.000
_cell.angle_alpha   90.00
_cell.angle_beta   90.00
_cell.angle_gamma   90.00
#
_symmetry.space_group_name_H-M   'P 1'
#
loop_
_entity.id
_entity.type
_entity.pdbx_description
1 polymer ?
#
loop_
_entity_poly.entity_id
_entity_poly.type
_entity_poly.pdbx_seq_one_letter_code
_entity_poly.pdbx_strand_id
1 'polypeptide(L)'
;QRVVPISHQFFTAVGDYLHDERPRCDHDSVFVVLKGPRRGRPLSADGVDEILTGARRRAGLERGTCHELRHTCLTRLREAGMALEAVQAQAGHRSIESTRVYLHLTNDWLADEYLRASAAIDADQAAVAEMIAMQDQAVTR
;
A
#
# COMPACT_ATOMS: atom_id res chain seq x y z
N GLN A 1 6.60 -17.06 1.92
CA GLN A 1 5.39 -16.55 2.62
C GLN A 1 5.68 -15.13 3.08
N ARG A 2 4.72 -14.20 2.99
CA ARG A 2 4.89 -12.80 3.44
C ARG A 2 3.65 -12.33 4.20
N VAL A 3 3.85 -11.41 5.15
CA VAL A 3 2.76 -10.70 5.81
C VAL A 3 2.51 -9.41 5.05
N VAL A 4 1.24 -9.09 4.78
CA VAL A 4 0.84 -7.86 4.09
C VAL A 4 -0.08 -7.07 5.02
N PRO A 5 0.33 -5.88 5.48
CA PRO A 5 -0.56 -4.98 6.20
C PRO A 5 -1.72 -4.55 5.30
N ILE A 6 -2.94 -4.67 5.80
CA ILE A 6 -4.17 -4.28 5.08
C ILE A 6 -5.03 -3.43 6.01
N SER A 7 -5.74 -2.45 5.46
CA SER A 7 -6.62 -1.58 6.23
C SER A 7 -7.74 -2.35 6.91
N HIS A 8 -8.23 -1.82 8.04
CA HIS A 8 -9.36 -2.41 8.77
C HIS A 8 -10.63 -2.52 7.89
N GLN A 9 -10.86 -1.54 7.01
CA GLN A 9 -12.02 -1.53 6.10
C GLN A 9 -12.10 -2.77 5.21
N PHE A 10 -10.96 -3.32 4.78
CA PHE A 10 -10.94 -4.57 4.03
C PHE A 10 -11.48 -5.73 4.86
N PHE A 11 -11.08 -5.84 6.13
CA PHE A 11 -11.53 -6.92 7.01
C PHE A 11 -13.01 -6.78 7.34
N THR A 12 -13.54 -5.56 7.45
CA THR A 12 -14.99 -5.34 7.54
C THR A 12 -15.70 -5.90 6.31
N ALA A 13 -15.30 -5.51 5.10
CA ALA A 13 -15.93 -5.97 3.87
C ALA A 13 -15.80 -7.50 3.66
N VAL A 14 -14.67 -8.09 4.02
CA VAL A 14 -14.50 -9.55 3.98
C VAL A 14 -15.36 -10.23 5.05
N GLY A 15 -15.49 -9.65 6.23
CA GLY A 15 -16.38 -10.12 7.29
C GLY A 15 -17.82 -10.20 6.82
N ASP A 16 -18.33 -9.11 6.24
CA ASP A 16 -19.69 -9.04 5.68
C ASP A 16 -19.89 -10.11 4.60
N TYR A 17 -18.93 -10.24 3.67
CA TYR A 17 -18.97 -11.30 2.66
C TYR A 17 -19.00 -12.71 3.29
N LEU A 18 -18.17 -12.98 4.30
CA LEU A 18 -18.10 -14.29 4.96
C LEU A 18 -19.38 -14.62 5.74
N HIS A 19 -20.05 -13.62 6.30
CA HIS A 19 -21.26 -13.79 7.09
C HIS A 19 -22.53 -13.87 6.23
N ASP A 20 -22.68 -12.94 5.28
CA ASP A 20 -23.95 -12.68 4.60
C ASP A 20 -24.02 -13.27 3.19
N GLU A 21 -22.88 -13.37 2.49
CA GLU A 21 -22.86 -13.70 1.06
C GLU A 21 -22.28 -15.09 0.75
N ARG A 22 -21.23 -15.50 1.46
CA ARG A 22 -20.46 -16.71 1.16
C ARG A 22 -21.34 -17.95 1.35
N PRO A 23 -21.55 -18.78 0.31
CA PRO A 23 -22.28 -20.03 0.47
C PRO A 23 -21.54 -20.98 1.39
N ARG A 24 -22.29 -21.82 2.12
CA ARG A 24 -21.72 -23.00 2.77
C ARG A 24 -21.19 -23.94 1.68
N CYS A 25 -19.89 -24.23 1.73
CA CYS A 25 -19.22 -25.13 0.81
C CYS A 25 -18.05 -25.82 1.51
N ASP A 26 -17.62 -26.95 0.94
CA ASP A 26 -16.56 -27.81 1.47
C ASP A 26 -15.19 -27.46 0.84
N HIS A 27 -14.85 -26.17 0.82
CA HIS A 27 -13.58 -25.65 0.31
C HIS A 27 -13.01 -24.60 1.28
N ASP A 28 -11.71 -24.69 1.54
CA ASP A 28 -10.97 -23.78 2.42
C ASP A 28 -10.64 -22.42 1.78
N SER A 29 -11.00 -22.24 0.49
CA SER A 29 -10.78 -20.97 -0.20
C SER A 29 -11.68 -19.87 0.36
N VAL A 30 -11.09 -18.71 0.70
CA VAL A 30 -11.84 -17.55 1.20
C VAL A 30 -12.89 -17.09 0.18
N PHE A 31 -12.46 -16.82 -1.05
CA PHE A 31 -13.32 -16.36 -2.13
C PHE A 31 -13.80 -17.52 -3.00
N VAL A 32 -15.12 -17.61 -3.17
CA VAL A 32 -15.78 -18.64 -3.97
C VAL A 32 -16.78 -18.00 -4.94
N VAL A 33 -17.16 -18.76 -5.97
CA VAL A 33 -18.17 -18.31 -6.93
C VAL A 33 -19.54 -18.22 -6.25
N LEU A 34 -20.22 -17.09 -6.38
CA LEU A 34 -21.49 -16.83 -5.67
C LEU A 34 -22.75 -17.27 -6.44
N LYS A 35 -22.65 -17.45 -7.77
CA LYS A 35 -23.80 -17.67 -8.65
C LYS A 35 -23.51 -18.71 -9.73
N GLY A 36 -24.58 -19.29 -10.30
CA GLY A 36 -24.50 -20.21 -11.43
C GLY A 36 -23.99 -21.62 -11.08
N PRO A 37 -23.68 -22.44 -12.09
CA PRO A 37 -23.37 -23.87 -11.91
C PRO A 37 -22.11 -24.16 -11.09
N ARG A 38 -21.18 -23.19 -11.01
CA ARG A 38 -19.93 -23.31 -10.25
C ARG A 38 -20.04 -22.76 -8.82
N ARG A 39 -21.24 -22.41 -8.35
CA ARG A 39 -21.44 -21.80 -7.03
C ARG A 39 -20.78 -22.63 -5.91
N GLY A 40 -20.03 -21.96 -5.04
CA GLY A 40 -19.28 -22.57 -3.93
C GLY A 40 -17.91 -23.14 -4.30
N ARG A 41 -17.54 -23.17 -5.59
CA ARG A 41 -16.18 -23.53 -6.03
C ARG A 41 -15.21 -22.35 -5.84
N PRO A 42 -13.90 -22.59 -5.68
CA PRO A 42 -12.89 -21.54 -5.60
C PRO A 42 -12.99 -20.56 -6.78
N LEU A 43 -12.86 -19.27 -6.48
CA LEU A 43 -12.87 -18.22 -7.51
C LEU A 43 -11.55 -18.25 -8.29
N SER A 44 -11.62 -18.34 -9.63
CA SER A 44 -10.45 -18.29 -10.51
C SER A 44 -10.04 -16.86 -10.82
N ALA A 45 -8.81 -16.67 -11.34
CA ALA A 45 -8.33 -15.37 -11.82
C ALA A 45 -9.26 -14.78 -12.89
N ASP A 46 -9.64 -15.56 -13.91
CA ASP A 46 -10.59 -15.13 -14.94
C ASP A 46 -11.94 -14.73 -14.34
N GLY A 47 -12.38 -15.41 -13.28
CA GLY A 47 -13.62 -15.07 -12.57
C GLY A 47 -13.52 -13.72 -11.84
N VAL A 48 -12.36 -13.39 -11.27
CA VAL A 48 -12.09 -12.06 -10.71
C VAL A 48 -12.16 -11.00 -11.81
N ASP A 49 -11.54 -11.26 -12.96
CA ASP A 49 -11.54 -10.33 -14.09
C ASP A 49 -12.95 -10.10 -14.67
N GLU A 50 -13.79 -11.15 -14.70
CA GLU A 50 -15.19 -11.05 -15.08
C GLU A 50 -15.98 -10.18 -14.08
N ILE A 51 -15.81 -10.43 -12.78
CA ILE A 51 -16.44 -9.63 -11.71
C ILE A 51 -16.03 -8.17 -11.84
N LEU A 52 -14.74 -7.90 -12.02
CA LEU A 52 -14.22 -6.55 -12.15
C LEU A 52 -14.72 -5.86 -13.42
N THR A 53 -14.77 -6.57 -14.55
CA THR A 53 -15.35 -6.06 -15.80
C THR A 53 -16.81 -5.66 -15.59
N GLY A 54 -17.58 -6.50 -14.89
CA GLY A 54 -18.96 -6.21 -14.53
C GLY A 54 -19.08 -4.97 -13.63
N ALA A 55 -18.22 -4.84 -12.62
CA ALA A 55 -18.19 -3.69 -11.71
C ALA A 55 -17.81 -2.40 -12.46
N ARG A 56 -16.78 -2.46 -13.30
CA ARG A 56 -16.32 -1.36 -14.16
C ARG A 56 -17.44 -0.84 -15.06
N ARG A 57 -18.19 -1.74 -15.70
CA ARG A 57 -19.35 -1.38 -16.53
C ARG A 57 -20.45 -0.69 -15.72
N ARG A 58 -20.78 -1.21 -14.52
CA ARG A 58 -21.79 -0.58 -13.65
C ARG A 58 -21.37 0.81 -13.17
N ALA A 59 -20.08 1.03 -12.99
CA ALA A 59 -19.50 2.32 -12.60
C ALA A 59 -19.33 3.29 -13.78
N GLY A 60 -19.59 2.88 -15.02
CA GLY A 60 -19.40 3.72 -16.21
C GLY A 60 -17.93 4.02 -16.53
N LEU A 61 -17.00 3.15 -16.13
CA LEU A 61 -15.56 3.35 -16.31
C LEU A 61 -15.05 2.69 -17.61
N GLU A 62 -14.20 3.38 -18.36
CA GLU A 62 -13.59 2.85 -19.59
C GLU A 62 -12.37 1.96 -19.32
N ARG A 63 -11.71 2.12 -18.17
CA ARG A 63 -10.51 1.38 -17.71
C ARG A 63 -10.68 0.94 -16.26
N GLY A 64 -9.85 0.01 -15.79
CA GLY A 64 -9.97 -0.54 -14.43
C GLY A 64 -9.82 -2.06 -14.39
N THR A 65 -8.65 -2.56 -14.77
CA THR A 65 -8.22 -3.95 -14.58
C THR A 65 -7.65 -4.17 -13.18
N CYS A 66 -7.47 -5.43 -12.76
CA CYS A 66 -6.85 -5.78 -11.48
C CYS A 66 -5.42 -5.19 -11.36
N HIS A 67 -4.70 -5.13 -12.48
CA HIS A 67 -3.37 -4.54 -12.54
C HIS A 67 -3.43 -3.02 -12.36
N GLU A 68 -4.34 -2.33 -13.05
CA GLU A 68 -4.51 -0.88 -12.91
C GLU A 68 -4.95 -0.50 -11.49
N LEU A 69 -5.87 -1.25 -10.87
CA LEU A 69 -6.26 -1.02 -9.47
C LEU A 69 -5.09 -1.21 -8.50
N ARG A 70 -4.24 -2.24 -8.72
CA ARG A 70 -3.03 -2.42 -7.93
C ARG A 70 -2.07 -1.24 -8.10
N HIS A 71 -1.87 -0.78 -9.34
CA HIS A 71 -1.01 0.36 -9.62
C HIS A 71 -1.52 1.61 -8.92
N THR A 72 -2.81 1.94 -9.07
CA THR A 72 -3.44 3.07 -8.38
C THR A 72 -3.28 2.97 -6.86
N CYS A 73 -3.50 1.80 -6.27
CA CYS A 73 -3.34 1.58 -4.83
C CYS A 73 -1.89 1.90 -4.37
N LEU A 74 -0.89 1.33 -5.05
CA LEU A 74 0.51 1.52 -4.69
C LEU A 74 0.99 2.95 -4.93
N THR A 75 0.56 3.59 -6.03
CA THR A 75 0.81 5.02 -6.28
C THR A 75 0.22 5.88 -5.18
N ARG A 76 -1.03 5.65 -4.78
CA ARG A 76 -1.69 6.43 -3.71
C ARG A 76 -0.99 6.26 -2.36
N LEU A 77 -0.56 5.04 -2.03
CA LEU A 77 0.22 4.79 -0.80
C LEU A 77 1.55 5.55 -0.84
N ARG A 78 2.20 5.57 -2.00
CA ARG A 78 3.45 6.30 -2.20
C ARG A 78 3.27 7.82 -2.06
N GLU A 79 2.26 8.38 -2.74
CA GLU A 79 1.87 9.79 -2.65
C GLU A 79 1.51 10.21 -1.21
N ALA A 80 0.87 9.30 -0.45
CA ALA A 80 0.56 9.52 0.96
C ALA A 80 1.78 9.44 1.91
N GLY A 81 2.97 9.20 1.37
CA GLY A 81 4.22 9.26 2.10
C GLY A 81 4.82 7.91 2.50
N MET A 82 4.28 6.80 2.01
CA MET A 82 4.89 5.49 2.26
C MET A 82 6.27 5.41 1.60
N ALA A 83 7.28 4.99 2.36
CA ALA A 83 8.63 4.76 1.85
C ALA A 83 8.63 3.73 0.70
N LEU A 84 9.53 3.89 -0.26
CA LEU A 84 9.56 3.05 -1.47
C LEU A 84 9.77 1.57 -1.15
N GLU A 85 10.65 1.29 -0.18
CA GLU A 85 10.96 -0.05 0.32
C GLU A 85 9.71 -0.71 0.91
N ALA A 86 8.89 0.07 1.60
CA ALA A 86 7.63 -0.40 2.16
C ALA A 86 6.60 -0.66 1.05
N VAL A 87 6.50 0.22 0.03
CA VAL A 87 5.65 -0.01 -1.16
C VAL A 87 6.09 -1.28 -1.91
N GLN A 88 7.38 -1.52 -2.04
CA GLN A 88 7.93 -2.73 -2.66
C GLN A 88 7.57 -4.00 -1.88
N ALA A 89 7.71 -3.96 -0.56
CA ALA A 89 7.32 -5.06 0.32
C ALA A 89 5.81 -5.34 0.23
N GLN A 90 4.98 -4.30 0.18
CA GLN A 90 3.53 -4.40 -0.02
C GLN A 90 3.18 -5.05 -1.37
N ALA A 91 3.84 -4.63 -2.45
CA ALA A 91 3.66 -5.17 -3.78
C ALA A 91 4.11 -6.64 -3.89
N GLY A 92 5.08 -7.05 -3.06
CA GLY A 92 5.69 -8.38 -3.11
C GLY A 92 6.62 -8.57 -4.31
N HIS A 93 7.16 -7.48 -4.86
CA HIS A 93 8.11 -7.53 -5.97
C HIS A 93 9.47 -8.05 -5.47
N ARG A 94 10.03 -9.04 -6.18
CA ARG A 94 11.39 -9.54 -5.92
C ARG A 94 12.49 -8.64 -6.52
N SER A 95 12.14 -7.77 -7.46
CA SER A 95 13.06 -6.82 -8.11
C SER A 95 12.60 -5.39 -7.89
N ILE A 96 13.56 -4.48 -7.69
CA ILE A 96 13.37 -3.03 -7.61
C ILE A 96 12.83 -2.44 -8.93
N GLU A 97 13.06 -3.11 -10.05
CA GLU A 97 12.78 -2.59 -11.39
C GLU A 97 11.29 -2.31 -11.64
N SER A 98 10.39 -3.17 -11.14
CA SER A 98 8.95 -2.94 -11.19
C SER A 98 8.43 -1.91 -10.17
N THR A 99 9.28 -1.49 -9.23
CA THR A 99 8.97 -0.44 -8.24
C THR A 99 9.43 0.94 -8.74
N ARG A 100 10.36 1.02 -9.72
CA ARG A 100 10.86 2.29 -10.30
C ARG A 100 9.76 3.18 -10.87
N VAL A 101 8.67 2.59 -11.36
CA VAL A 101 7.50 3.36 -11.82
C VAL A 101 6.95 4.28 -10.72
N TYR A 102 7.04 3.89 -9.45
CA TYR A 102 6.56 4.69 -8.31
C TYR A 102 7.54 5.77 -7.86
N LEU A 103 8.82 5.69 -8.24
CA LEU A 103 9.82 6.73 -7.96
C LEU A 103 9.58 7.99 -8.78
N HIS A 104 9.36 7.82 -10.09
CA HIS A 104 9.17 8.94 -11.02
C HIS A 104 7.87 9.72 -10.80
N LEU A 105 6.91 9.15 -10.08
CA LEU A 105 5.58 9.71 -9.91
C LEU A 105 5.49 10.74 -8.76
N THR A 106 6.52 10.88 -7.92
CA THR A 106 6.45 11.72 -6.70
C THR A 106 7.67 12.63 -6.53
N ASN A 107 7.96 13.49 -7.51
CA ASN A 107 9.06 14.47 -7.39
C ASN A 107 8.82 15.46 -6.22
N ASP A 108 7.58 15.86 -5.95
CA ASP A 108 7.25 16.76 -4.84
C ASP A 108 7.49 16.09 -3.47
N TRP A 109 7.21 14.79 -3.37
CA TRP A 109 7.51 14.02 -2.15
C TRP A 109 9.01 13.96 -1.87
N LEU A 110 9.85 13.83 -2.90
CA LEU A 110 11.31 13.79 -2.72
C LEU A 110 11.83 15.09 -2.13
N ALA A 111 11.29 16.22 -2.57
CA ALA A 111 11.62 17.54 -2.02
C ALA A 111 11.18 17.65 -0.55
N ASP A 112 9.95 17.25 -0.22
CA ASP A 112 9.44 17.27 1.15
C ASP A 112 10.25 16.37 2.09
N GLU A 113 10.60 15.17 1.66
CA GLU A 113 11.39 14.23 2.46
C GLU A 113 12.82 14.74 2.66
N TYR A 114 13.43 15.32 1.61
CA TYR A 114 14.73 15.97 1.70
C TYR A 114 14.71 17.12 2.70
N LEU A 115 13.71 18.02 2.61
CA LEU A 115 13.58 19.16 3.52
C LEU A 115 13.38 18.70 4.97
N ARG A 116 12.57 17.65 5.21
CA ARG A 116 12.41 17.06 6.54
C ARG A 116 13.70 16.48 7.09
N ALA A 117 14.41 15.69 6.29
CA ALA A 117 15.67 15.07 6.70
C ALA A 117 16.76 16.12 6.97
N SER A 118 16.88 17.13 6.10
CA SER A 118 17.79 18.26 6.29
C SER A 118 17.49 18.98 7.60
N ALA A 119 16.23 19.34 7.85
CA ALA A 119 15.84 20.05 9.06
C ALA A 119 16.15 19.26 10.34
N ALA A 120 15.97 17.94 10.32
CA ALA A 120 16.32 17.07 11.46
C ALA A 120 17.84 17.04 11.71
N ILE A 121 18.65 16.95 10.66
CA ILE A 121 20.11 16.98 10.76
C ILE A 121 20.58 18.35 11.27
N ASP A 122 20.03 19.44 10.74
CA ASP A 122 20.38 20.81 11.14
C ASP A 122 20.05 21.05 12.62
N ALA A 123 18.91 20.54 13.09
CA ALA A 123 18.52 20.62 14.50
C ALA A 123 19.48 19.84 15.43
N ASP A 124 19.88 18.62 15.03
CA ASP A 124 20.86 17.82 15.77
C ASP A 124 22.22 18.52 15.83
N GLN A 125 22.69 19.10 14.72
CA GLN A 125 23.95 19.85 14.67
C GLN A 125 23.91 21.10 15.55
N ALA A 126 22.79 21.83 15.56
CA ALA A 126 22.61 22.98 16.43
C ALA A 126 22.67 22.59 17.92
N ALA A 127 22.01 21.49 18.30
CA ALA A 127 22.04 20.99 19.68
C ALA A 127 23.45 20.56 20.11
N VAL A 128 24.22 19.92 19.23
CA VAL A 128 25.63 19.56 19.50
C VAL A 128 26.51 20.80 19.64
N ALA A 129 26.33 21.81 18.78
CA ALA A 129 27.09 23.06 18.85
C ALA A 129 26.80 23.84 20.14
N GLU A 130 25.54 23.92 20.58
CA GLU A 130 25.15 24.52 21.85
C GLU A 130 25.76 23.77 23.06
N MET A 131 25.77 22.43 23.02
CA MET A 131 26.37 21.61 24.07
C MET A 131 27.89 21.87 24.21
N ILE A 132 28.60 21.99 23.09
CA ILE A 132 30.04 22.32 23.08
C ILE A 132 30.27 23.73 23.65
N ALA A 133 29.47 24.72 23.22
CA ALA A 133 29.58 26.10 23.71
C ALA A 133 29.32 26.22 25.22
N MET A 134 28.41 25.41 25.77
CA MET A 134 28.14 25.34 27.21
C MET A 134 29.30 24.75 28.03
N GLN A 135 30.03 23.78 27.45
CA GLN A 135 31.19 23.18 28.11
C GLN A 135 32.39 24.14 28.16
N ASP A 136 32.61 24.94 27.11
CA ASP A 136 33.70 25.94 27.09
C ASP A 136 33.48 27.09 28.10
N GLN A 137 32.23 27.48 28.36
CA GLN A 137 31.92 28.49 29.38
C GLN A 137 32.13 27.99 30.82
N ALA A 138 32.01 26.68 31.06
CA ALA A 138 32.21 26.08 32.38
C ALA A 138 33.69 25.95 32.77
N VAL A 139 34.62 25.96 31.81
CA VAL A 139 36.07 25.85 32.05
C VAL A 139 36.73 27.21 32.32
N THR A 140 36.05 28.32 32.02
CA THR A 140 36.57 29.70 32.20
C THR A 140 36.20 30.33 33.56
N ARG A 141 35.68 29.55 34.51
CA ARG A 141 35.35 29.97 35.89
C ARG A 141 36.11 29.14 36.91
#